data_AF-A0A6G3Y0R2-F1
#
_entry.id   AF-A0A6G3Y0R2-F1
#
_cell.length_a   1.000
_cell.length_b   1.000
_cell.length_c   1.000
_cell.angle_alpha   90.00
_cell.angle_beta   90.00
_cell.angle_gamma   90.00
#
_symmetry.space_group_name_H-M   'P 1'
#
loop_
_entity.id
_entity.type
_entity.pdbx_description
1 polymer ?
#
loop_
_entity_poly.entity_id
_entity_poly.type
_entity_poly.pdbx_seq_one_letter_code
_entity_poly.pdbx_strand_id
1 'polypeptide(L)'
;VAWTLFVSGDSYASSSFSTRSGILDTRTGYLVKNVETLQLYLEGRRYHAPDVNYWGITFADDDNRFYATVATKGKTYLVEGDIKSWKARTLRRNVECPSLSPDGTRIAFKKRVREGAQDPWRLHVLDLRTMRETPVAETRSVDDQAAWLDDSTLAYALPGRAKGTSDIWTVPADASAAGPSLLLSGASSPSMVAAGG
;
A
#
# COMPACT_ATOMS: atom_id res chain seq x y z
N VAL A 1 -7.87 -8.62 9.99
CA VAL A 1 -7.67 -8.82 8.53
C VAL A 1 -8.37 -7.68 7.80
N ALA A 2 -7.70 -6.93 6.92
CA ALA A 2 -8.41 -6.05 5.97
C ALA A 2 -8.52 -6.72 4.62
N TRP A 3 -9.59 -6.39 3.92
CA TRP A 3 -9.72 -6.63 2.51
C TRP A 3 -10.20 -5.34 1.87
N THR A 4 -9.65 -5.04 0.71
CA THR A 4 -10.21 -4.04 -0.19
C THR A 4 -11.03 -4.80 -1.23
N LEU A 5 -12.34 -4.59 -1.24
CA LEU A 5 -13.21 -5.09 -2.30
C LEU A 5 -13.38 -3.96 -3.32
N PHE A 6 -12.95 -4.25 -4.53
CA PHE A 6 -13.26 -3.42 -5.68
C PHE A 6 -14.74 -3.67 -5.99
N VAL A 7 -15.61 -2.66 -5.79
CA VAL A 7 -17.00 -2.77 -6.23
C VAL A 7 -17.02 -2.35 -7.69
N SER A 8 -17.02 -3.33 -8.58
CA SER A 8 -17.21 -3.11 -10.01
C SER A 8 -18.64 -2.65 -10.26
N GLY A 9 -18.78 -1.36 -10.53
CA GLY A 9 -20.01 -0.72 -10.99
C GLY A 9 -19.71 0.60 -11.69
N ASP A 10 -18.58 0.68 -12.42
CA ASP A 10 -18.39 1.42 -13.67
C ASP A 10 -16.93 1.27 -14.18
N SER A 11 -16.79 1.37 -15.49
CA SER A 11 -15.76 0.84 -16.40
C SER A 11 -14.26 0.94 -16.02
N TYR A 12 -13.50 -0.09 -16.43
CA TYR A 12 -12.04 -0.29 -16.31
C TYR A 12 -11.15 0.77 -17.00
N ALA A 13 -11.73 1.78 -17.64
CA ALA A 13 -11.03 2.67 -18.57
C ALA A 13 -11.19 4.16 -18.28
N SER A 14 -11.76 4.56 -17.13
CA SER A 14 -11.90 5.97 -16.76
C SER A 14 -11.19 6.31 -15.44
N SER A 15 -10.69 7.54 -15.38
CA SER A 15 -9.84 8.13 -14.34
C SER A 15 -10.51 8.36 -12.97
N SER A 16 -11.61 7.65 -12.67
CA SER A 16 -12.30 7.70 -11.38
C SER A 16 -12.58 6.29 -10.88
N PHE A 17 -11.70 5.79 -10.01
CA PHE A 17 -11.91 4.51 -9.33
C PHE A 17 -12.45 4.75 -7.91
N SER A 18 -13.41 3.93 -7.46
CA SER A 18 -13.94 3.91 -6.08
C SER A 18 -13.68 2.53 -5.46
N THR A 19 -12.90 2.48 -4.38
CA THR A 19 -12.58 1.26 -3.62
C THR A 19 -13.49 1.23 -2.39
N ARG A 20 -14.20 0.12 -2.14
CA ARG A 20 -14.78 -0.12 -0.81
C ARG A 20 -13.77 -0.92 0.02
N SER A 21 -13.06 -0.21 0.90
CA SER A 21 -12.18 -0.86 1.86
C SER A 21 -12.94 -1.13 3.16
N GLY A 22 -12.88 -2.38 3.64
CA GLY A 22 -13.45 -2.81 4.91
C GLY A 22 -12.37 -3.32 5.86
N ILE A 23 -12.59 -3.13 7.16
CA ILE A 23 -11.69 -3.66 8.21
C ILE A 23 -12.48 -4.64 9.04
N LEU A 24 -12.03 -5.89 9.12
CA LEU A 24 -12.59 -6.88 10.03
C LEU A 24 -11.63 -7.12 11.19
N ASP A 25 -12.12 -6.82 12.38
CA ASP A 25 -11.57 -7.34 13.61
C ASP A 25 -11.96 -8.83 13.71
N THR A 26 -10.96 -9.71 13.60
CA THR A 26 -11.16 -11.16 13.61
C THR A 26 -11.32 -11.73 15.02
N ARG A 27 -11.02 -10.96 16.07
CA ARG A 27 -11.19 -11.37 17.47
C ARG A 27 -12.59 -11.07 17.97
N THR A 28 -13.15 -9.92 17.58
CA THR A 28 -14.47 -9.48 18.01
C THR A 28 -15.57 -9.71 16.98
N GLY A 29 -15.20 -10.01 15.73
CA GLY A 29 -16.12 -10.10 14.59
C GLY A 29 -16.63 -8.73 14.11
N TYR A 30 -16.06 -7.63 14.62
CA TYR A 30 -16.50 -6.28 14.29
C TYR A 30 -16.06 -5.89 12.88
N LEU A 31 -17.03 -5.64 12.00
CA LEU A 31 -16.81 -5.22 10.62
C LEU A 31 -17.01 -3.72 10.46
N VAL A 32 -15.93 -3.02 10.17
CA VAL A 32 -15.95 -1.71 9.54
C VAL A 32 -16.35 -1.88 8.09
N LYS A 33 -17.61 -1.57 7.78
CA LYS A 33 -18.16 -1.68 6.42
C LYS A 33 -17.74 -0.54 5.50
N ASN A 34 -17.33 0.60 6.07
CA ASN A 34 -16.93 1.74 5.27
C ASN A 34 -15.87 2.63 5.93
N VAL A 35 -14.62 2.46 5.50
CA VAL A 35 -13.46 3.29 5.86
C VAL A 35 -13.63 4.75 5.39
N GLU A 36 -14.51 5.03 4.41
CA GLU A 36 -14.76 6.39 3.88
C GLU A 36 -15.42 7.33 4.92
N THR A 37 -15.99 6.77 6.00
CA THR A 37 -16.55 7.57 7.11
C THR A 37 -15.49 8.08 8.10
N LEU A 38 -14.21 7.72 7.91
CA LEU A 38 -13.12 8.14 8.75
C LEU A 38 -13.02 9.64 8.87
N GLN A 39 -12.61 10.09 10.06
CA GLN A 39 -12.28 11.47 10.26
C GLN A 39 -10.90 11.81 9.69
N LEU A 40 -10.83 12.05 8.37
CA LEU A 40 -9.64 12.53 7.69
C LEU A 40 -9.22 13.93 8.13
N TYR A 41 -7.93 14.07 8.42
CA TYR A 41 -7.21 15.31 8.63
C TYR A 41 -6.13 15.42 7.55
N LEU A 42 -6.38 16.30 6.59
CA LEU A 42 -5.44 16.65 5.53
C LEU A 42 -4.64 17.86 6.00
N GLU A 43 -3.34 17.69 6.20
CA GLU A 43 -2.43 18.76 6.65
C GLU A 43 -2.91 19.43 7.95
N GLY A 44 -3.36 18.60 8.91
CA GLY A 44 -3.83 19.03 10.22
C GLY A 44 -5.25 19.59 10.25
N ARG A 45 -5.93 19.73 9.11
CA ARG A 45 -7.30 20.25 9.03
C ARG A 45 -8.28 19.15 8.71
N ARG A 46 -9.42 19.12 9.43
CA ARG A 46 -10.52 18.20 9.14
C ARG A 46 -10.94 18.38 7.68
N TYR A 47 -10.94 17.29 6.93
CA TYR A 47 -11.22 17.28 5.50
C TYR A 47 -12.28 16.24 5.17
N HIS A 48 -13.21 16.64 4.31
CA HIS A 48 -14.26 15.79 3.77
C HIS A 48 -14.59 16.31 2.37
N ALA A 49 -14.59 15.43 1.39
CA ALA A 49 -15.01 15.75 0.03
C ALA A 49 -15.49 14.47 -0.67
N PRO A 50 -16.42 14.57 -1.64
CA PRO A 50 -16.96 13.40 -2.34
C PRO A 50 -15.93 12.59 -3.12
N ASP A 51 -14.79 13.18 -3.47
CA ASP A 51 -13.70 12.56 -4.22
C ASP A 51 -12.68 11.84 -3.33
N VAL A 52 -12.88 11.81 -2.01
CA VAL A 52 -12.01 11.09 -1.08
C VAL A 52 -12.20 9.59 -1.26
N ASN A 53 -11.12 8.89 -1.57
CA ASN A 53 -11.13 7.44 -1.74
C ASN A 53 -9.93 6.77 -1.04
N TYR A 54 -10.12 5.56 -0.49
CA TYR A 54 -9.10 4.85 0.31
C TYR A 54 -8.83 3.43 -0.20
N TRP A 55 -7.55 3.06 -0.33
CA TRP A 55 -7.12 1.71 -0.72
C TRP A 55 -5.75 1.34 -0.15
N GLY A 56 -5.39 0.05 -0.26
CA GLY A 56 -4.10 -0.46 0.18
C GLY A 56 -3.91 -0.26 1.68
N ILE A 57 -4.66 -1.01 2.48
CA ILE A 57 -4.63 -0.90 3.94
C ILE A 57 -3.64 -1.91 4.51
N THR A 58 -2.81 -1.49 5.46
CA THR A 58 -1.89 -2.33 6.24
C THR A 58 -2.00 -1.96 7.73
N PHE A 59 -1.84 -2.92 8.64
CA PHE A 59 -2.04 -2.70 10.09
C PHE A 59 -0.73 -2.79 10.85
N ALA A 60 -0.64 -1.98 11.91
CA ALA A 60 0.30 -2.23 12.99
C ALA A 60 -0.15 -3.43 13.84
N ASP A 61 0.78 -3.94 14.63
CA ASP A 61 0.60 -5.05 15.57
C ASP A 61 -0.27 -4.71 16.80
N ASP A 62 -0.57 -3.43 17.02
CA ASP A 62 -1.35 -2.94 18.16
C ASP A 62 -2.88 -2.98 18.00
N ASP A 63 -3.37 -3.63 16.93
CA ASP A 63 -4.80 -3.77 16.57
C ASP A 63 -5.57 -2.44 16.45
N ASN A 64 -4.89 -1.30 16.37
CA ASN A 64 -5.53 0.03 16.36
C ASN A 64 -5.01 0.94 15.25
N ARG A 65 -3.70 0.98 15.06
CA ARG A 65 -3.08 1.79 14.02
C ARG A 65 -3.10 1.06 12.69
N PHE A 66 -3.47 1.78 11.65
CA PHE A 66 -3.35 1.31 10.27
C PHE A 66 -2.78 2.40 9.38
N TYR A 67 -2.27 1.99 8.24
CA TYR A 67 -1.84 2.88 7.19
C TYR A 67 -2.63 2.58 5.93
N ALA A 68 -2.94 3.62 5.17
CA ALA A 68 -3.67 3.48 3.92
C ALA A 68 -3.23 4.52 2.91
N THR A 69 -3.52 4.25 1.65
CA THR A 69 -3.58 5.30 0.63
C THR A 69 -4.89 6.04 0.77
N VAL A 70 -4.85 7.36 0.66
CA VAL A 70 -6.01 8.19 0.38
C VAL A 70 -5.76 9.00 -0.88
N ALA A 71 -6.74 9.11 -1.76
CA ALA A 71 -6.74 10.07 -2.87
C ALA A 71 -7.80 11.12 -2.71
N THR A 72 -7.44 12.33 -3.14
CA THR A 72 -8.34 13.46 -3.33
C THR A 72 -7.63 14.51 -4.18
N LYS A 73 -8.39 15.27 -4.98
CA LYS A 73 -7.88 16.35 -5.83
C LYS A 73 -6.75 15.91 -6.78
N GLY A 74 -6.87 14.69 -7.31
CA GLY A 74 -5.87 14.09 -8.21
C GLY A 74 -4.52 13.77 -7.56
N LYS A 75 -4.44 13.76 -6.22
CA LYS A 75 -3.23 13.46 -5.46
C LYS A 75 -3.46 12.28 -4.55
N THR A 76 -2.41 11.50 -4.30
CA THR A 76 -2.39 10.42 -3.32
C THR A 76 -1.59 10.79 -2.10
N TYR A 77 -1.94 10.21 -0.96
CA TYR A 77 -1.29 10.44 0.32
C TYR A 77 -1.24 9.13 1.11
N LEU A 78 -0.19 8.95 1.90
CA LEU A 78 -0.16 8.03 3.02
C LEU A 78 -0.93 8.67 4.17
N VAL A 79 -1.85 7.93 4.77
CA VAL A 79 -2.46 8.26 6.06
C VAL A 79 -2.03 7.28 7.13
N GLU A 80 -1.90 7.77 8.35
CA GLU A 80 -1.98 6.96 9.57
C GLU A 80 -3.39 7.12 10.13
N GLY A 81 -4.06 5.99 10.34
CA GLY A 81 -5.37 5.94 10.94
C GLY A 81 -5.36 5.26 12.30
N ASP A 82 -6.34 5.64 13.11
CA ASP A 82 -6.60 5.13 14.44
C ASP A 82 -8.06 4.65 14.48
N ILE A 83 -8.24 3.35 14.67
CA ILE A 83 -9.56 2.71 14.63
C ILE A 83 -10.41 3.17 15.82
N LYS A 84 -9.86 3.24 17.03
CA LYS A 84 -10.59 3.57 18.27
C LYS A 84 -11.21 4.96 18.24
N SER A 85 -10.47 5.95 17.75
CA SER A 85 -10.92 7.34 17.64
C SER A 85 -11.58 7.66 16.31
N TRP A 86 -11.53 6.72 15.35
CA TRP A 86 -12.06 6.86 14.00
C TRP A 86 -11.47 8.04 13.24
N LYS A 87 -10.16 8.25 13.35
CA LYS A 87 -9.43 9.37 12.73
C LYS A 87 -8.35 8.87 11.80
N ALA A 88 -8.06 9.64 10.75
CA ALA A 88 -6.92 9.43 9.88
C ALA A 88 -6.22 10.76 9.62
N ARG A 89 -4.88 10.77 9.65
CA ARG A 89 -4.07 11.97 9.38
C ARG A 89 -3.10 11.68 8.25
N THR A 90 -2.92 12.63 7.33
CA THR A 90 -1.93 12.48 6.26
C THR A 90 -0.51 12.60 6.79
N LEU A 91 0.36 11.69 6.35
CA LEU A 91 1.79 11.66 6.69
C LEU A 91 2.67 12.14 5.53
N ARG A 92 2.42 11.66 4.30
CA ARG A 92 3.30 11.90 3.15
C ARG A 92 2.50 11.87 1.85
N ARG A 93 2.84 12.71 0.87
CA ARG A 93 2.17 12.77 -0.45
C ARG A 93 2.76 11.75 -1.43
N ASN A 94 2.03 11.35 -2.46
CA ASN A 94 2.44 10.45 -3.55
C ASN A 94 2.80 9.01 -3.11
N VAL A 95 2.01 8.45 -2.19
CA VAL A 95 2.13 7.06 -1.71
C VAL A 95 0.93 6.27 -2.19
N GLU A 96 1.16 5.10 -2.77
CA GLU A 96 0.11 4.14 -3.10
C GLU A 96 0.46 2.72 -2.65
N CYS A 97 -0.57 1.95 -2.29
CA CYS A 97 -0.47 0.56 -1.84
C CYS A 97 0.59 0.36 -0.73
N PRO A 98 0.49 1.06 0.42
CA PRO A 98 1.46 0.93 1.50
C PRO A 98 1.47 -0.49 2.10
N SER A 99 2.64 -0.89 2.57
CA SER A 99 2.90 -2.16 3.23
C SER A 99 3.84 -1.93 4.41
N LEU A 100 3.35 -2.16 5.63
CA LEU A 100 4.10 -1.96 6.86
C LEU A 100 5.12 -3.08 7.05
N SER A 101 6.35 -2.71 7.43
CA SER A 101 7.40 -3.67 7.78
C SER A 101 7.01 -4.47 9.02
N PRO A 102 7.55 -5.70 9.19
CA PRO A 102 7.27 -6.51 10.38
C PRO A 102 7.66 -5.80 11.68
N ASP A 103 8.79 -5.07 11.69
CA ASP A 103 9.21 -4.22 12.82
C ASP A 103 8.35 -2.95 13.05
N GLY A 104 7.37 -2.65 12.18
CA GLY A 104 6.47 -1.50 12.29
C GLY A 104 7.13 -0.13 12.06
N THR A 105 8.38 -0.07 11.61
CA THR A 105 9.15 1.17 11.48
C THR A 105 9.17 1.77 10.06
N ARG A 106 8.80 0.99 9.05
CA ARG A 106 8.92 1.36 7.64
C ARG A 106 7.69 1.02 6.83
N ILE A 107 7.43 1.81 5.79
CA ILE A 107 6.38 1.55 4.80
C ILE A 107 7.05 1.36 3.44
N ALA A 108 6.86 0.19 2.83
CA ALA A 108 7.10 -0.01 1.41
C ALA A 108 5.87 0.46 0.63
N PHE A 109 6.07 1.13 -0.51
CA PHE A 109 4.99 1.64 -1.32
C PHE A 109 5.41 1.88 -2.77
N LYS A 110 4.43 1.99 -3.68
CA LYS A 110 4.68 2.43 -5.05
C LYS A 110 4.48 3.95 -5.16
N LYS A 111 5.46 4.62 -5.78
CA LYS A 111 5.48 6.06 -6.04
C LYS A 111 5.29 6.31 -7.53
N ARG A 112 4.42 7.26 -7.88
CA ARG A 112 4.32 7.74 -9.26
C ARG A 112 5.49 8.71 -9.52
N VAL A 113 6.45 8.32 -10.36
CA VAL A 113 7.65 9.15 -10.67
C VAL A 113 7.62 9.81 -12.05
N ARG A 114 6.69 9.41 -12.92
CA ARG A 114 6.48 9.99 -14.25
C ARG A 114 4.99 10.21 -14.50
N GLU A 115 4.58 11.46 -14.71
CA GLU A 115 3.19 11.76 -15.09
C GLU A 115 2.95 11.38 -16.55
N GLY A 116 1.75 10.87 -16.86
CA GLY A 116 1.35 10.49 -18.23
C GLY A 116 2.01 9.24 -18.82
N ALA A 117 2.98 8.63 -18.12
CA ALA A 117 3.60 7.38 -18.57
C ALA A 117 2.72 6.16 -18.29
N GLN A 118 2.78 5.16 -19.17
CA GLN A 118 2.13 3.86 -18.97
C GLN A 118 2.73 3.09 -17.78
N ASP A 119 4.03 3.28 -17.51
CA ASP A 119 4.81 2.55 -16.51
C ASP A 119 5.45 3.49 -15.45
N PRO A 120 4.64 4.22 -14.66
CA PRO A 120 5.13 5.35 -13.88
C PRO A 120 5.60 4.96 -12.47
N TRP A 121 5.44 3.70 -12.05
CA TRP A 121 5.57 3.30 -10.66
C TRP A 121 7.00 2.94 -10.30
N ARG A 122 7.49 3.38 -9.15
CA ARG A 122 8.73 2.88 -8.56
C ARG A 122 8.51 2.47 -7.13
N LEU A 123 9.22 1.44 -6.68
CA LEU A 123 9.18 1.03 -5.29
C LEU A 123 10.06 1.94 -4.45
N HIS A 124 9.53 2.34 -3.31
CA HIS A 124 10.19 3.18 -2.33
C HIS A 124 9.89 2.65 -0.93
N VAL A 125 10.78 2.96 0.00
CA VAL A 125 10.63 2.70 1.43
C VAL A 125 10.67 4.02 2.18
N LEU A 126 9.69 4.23 3.06
CA LEU A 126 9.58 5.38 3.96
C LEU A 126 9.90 4.94 5.38
N ASP A 127 10.92 5.55 5.99
CA ASP A 127 11.17 5.46 7.43
C ASP A 127 10.14 6.34 8.17
N LEU A 128 9.31 5.73 9.02
CA LEU A 128 8.18 6.41 9.68
C LEU A 128 8.62 7.38 10.78
N ARG A 129 9.83 7.21 11.33
CA ARG A 129 10.36 8.06 12.40
C ARG A 129 10.93 9.36 11.84
N THR A 130 11.69 9.25 10.76
CA THR A 130 12.40 10.37 10.12
C THR A 130 11.63 10.96 8.96
N MET A 131 10.60 10.27 8.47
CA MET A 131 9.90 10.57 7.22
C MET A 131 10.81 10.58 6.00
N ARG A 132 11.99 9.93 6.10
CA ARG A 132 12.93 9.82 5.00
C ARG A 132 12.50 8.71 4.05
N GLU A 133 12.38 9.08 2.79
CA GLU A 133 12.06 8.18 1.70
C GLU A 133 13.33 7.77 0.96
N THR A 134 13.42 6.49 0.60
CA THR A 134 14.54 5.92 -0.14
C THR A 134 14.01 5.05 -1.29
N PRO A 135 14.44 5.25 -2.55
CA PRO A 135 14.14 4.31 -3.62
C PRO A 135 14.90 3.00 -3.40
N VAL A 136 14.29 1.86 -3.72
CA VAL A 136 14.99 0.57 -3.78
C VAL A 136 15.68 0.39 -5.13
N ALA A 137 16.53 -0.64 -5.26
CA ALA A 137 17.30 -0.90 -6.48
C ALA A 137 16.45 -1.31 -7.71
N GLU A 138 15.16 -1.64 -7.54
CA GLU A 138 14.27 -1.96 -8.65
C GLU A 138 13.95 -0.71 -9.49
N THR A 139 14.32 -0.76 -10.77
CA THR A 139 14.16 0.35 -11.71
C THR A 139 13.03 0.13 -12.72
N ARG A 140 12.46 -1.08 -12.79
CA ARG A 140 11.26 -1.41 -13.56
C ARG A 140 10.02 -0.83 -12.90
N SER A 141 8.95 -0.69 -13.67
CA SER A 141 7.67 -0.26 -13.13
C SER A 141 6.99 -1.40 -12.39
N VAL A 142 6.63 -1.17 -11.13
CA VAL A 142 5.94 -2.16 -10.28
C VAL A 142 4.54 -1.65 -9.99
N ASP A 143 3.55 -2.21 -10.69
CA ASP A 143 2.14 -1.93 -10.45
C ASP A 143 1.50 -3.03 -9.58
N ASP A 144 2.12 -3.29 -8.43
CA ASP A 144 1.72 -4.30 -7.44
C ASP A 144 1.84 -3.71 -6.03
N GLN A 145 1.25 -4.36 -5.03
CA GLN A 145 1.50 -4.05 -3.62
C GLN A 145 2.68 -4.90 -3.12
N ALA A 146 3.80 -4.25 -2.81
CA ALA A 146 4.96 -4.95 -2.26
C ALA A 146 4.65 -5.59 -0.90
N ALA A 147 5.19 -6.77 -0.64
CA ALA A 147 5.13 -7.45 0.65
C ALA A 147 6.53 -7.51 1.27
N TRP A 148 6.62 -7.41 2.59
CA TRP A 148 7.86 -7.68 3.30
C TRP A 148 8.00 -9.19 3.52
N LEU A 149 9.15 -9.77 3.18
CA LEU A 149 9.48 -11.16 3.53
C LEU A 149 10.15 -11.26 4.91
N ASP A 150 10.86 -10.19 5.27
CA ASP A 150 11.55 -9.98 6.54
C ASP A 150 11.75 -8.46 6.71
N ASP A 151 12.46 -8.00 7.74
CA ASP A 151 12.70 -6.56 7.98
C ASP A 151 13.60 -5.90 6.92
N SER A 152 14.17 -6.64 5.97
CA SER A 152 15.16 -6.14 5.01
C SER A 152 14.83 -6.45 3.54
N THR A 153 13.87 -7.33 3.28
CA THR A 153 13.58 -7.84 1.94
C THR A 153 12.13 -7.58 1.53
N LEU A 154 11.94 -6.96 0.37
CA LEU A 154 10.64 -6.82 -0.27
C LEU A 154 10.44 -7.90 -1.33
N ALA A 155 9.21 -8.38 -1.49
CA ALA A 155 8.74 -9.18 -2.60
C ALA A 155 7.63 -8.46 -3.37
N TYR A 156 7.60 -8.63 -4.69
CA TYR A 156 6.62 -8.00 -5.58
C TYR A 156 6.49 -8.76 -6.89
N ALA A 157 5.35 -8.65 -7.55
CA ALA A 157 5.13 -9.23 -8.86
C ALA A 157 5.57 -8.31 -10.01
N LEU A 158 6.12 -8.92 -11.06
CA LEU A 158 6.34 -8.31 -12.37
C LEU A 158 5.76 -9.19 -13.48
N PRO A 159 5.42 -8.64 -14.66
CA PRO A 159 5.03 -9.45 -15.80
C PRO A 159 6.09 -10.51 -16.12
N GLY A 160 5.67 -11.77 -16.21
CA GLY A 160 6.53 -12.91 -16.52
C GLY A 160 6.77 -13.07 -18.02
N ARG A 161 7.58 -14.08 -18.39
CA ARG A 161 7.96 -14.32 -19.80
C ARG A 161 6.79 -14.69 -20.70
N ALA A 162 5.81 -15.43 -20.18
CA ALA A 162 4.63 -15.81 -20.93
C ALA A 162 3.53 -14.76 -20.76
N LYS A 163 2.75 -14.54 -21.82
CA LYS A 163 1.64 -13.59 -21.79
C LYS A 163 0.64 -14.00 -20.71
N GLY A 164 0.34 -13.08 -19.80
CA GLY A 164 -0.61 -13.30 -18.70
C GLY A 164 -0.01 -13.99 -17.48
N THR A 165 1.29 -14.27 -17.45
CA THR A 165 1.98 -14.75 -16.24
C THR A 165 2.62 -13.60 -15.48
N SER A 166 2.83 -13.79 -14.19
CA SER A 166 3.69 -12.95 -13.36
C SER A 166 4.83 -13.76 -12.77
N ASP A 167 5.92 -13.08 -12.45
CA ASP A 167 7.05 -13.59 -11.72
C ASP A 167 7.17 -12.82 -10.39
N ILE A 168 7.53 -13.51 -9.32
CA ILE A 168 7.83 -12.89 -8.03
C ILE A 168 9.31 -12.57 -7.95
N TRP A 169 9.58 -11.30 -7.72
CA TRP A 169 10.91 -10.76 -7.54
C TRP A 169 11.09 -10.30 -6.10
N THR A 170 12.34 -10.27 -5.67
CA THR A 170 12.75 -9.70 -4.40
C THR A 170 13.78 -8.61 -4.59
N VAL A 171 13.80 -7.66 -3.67
CA VAL A 171 14.81 -6.59 -3.62
C VAL A 171 15.07 -6.21 -2.17
N PRO A 172 16.32 -5.89 -1.79
CA PRO A 172 16.59 -5.24 -0.51
C PRO A 172 15.77 -3.96 -0.36
N ALA A 173 15.23 -3.74 0.84
CA ALA A 173 14.44 -2.58 1.22
C ALA A 173 15.28 -1.32 1.48
N ASP A 174 16.61 -1.44 1.42
CA ASP A 174 17.55 -0.35 1.59
C ASP A 174 18.03 0.22 0.24
N ALA A 175 18.94 1.19 0.29
CA ALA A 175 19.60 1.74 -0.90
C ALA A 175 20.83 0.94 -1.34
N SER A 176 20.98 -0.32 -0.91
CA SER A 176 22.17 -1.10 -1.25
C SER A 176 22.27 -1.34 -2.77
N ALA A 177 23.49 -1.59 -3.24
CA ALA A 177 23.75 -1.89 -4.65
C ALA A 177 23.24 -3.28 -5.08
N ALA A 178 22.79 -4.11 -4.14
CA ALA A 178 22.25 -5.43 -4.46
C ALA A 178 20.93 -5.27 -5.22
N GLY A 179 20.96 -5.67 -6.49
CA GLY A 179 19.83 -5.55 -7.41
C GLY A 179 18.72 -6.57 -7.13
N PRO A 180 17.59 -6.45 -7.85
CA PRO A 180 16.47 -7.36 -7.69
C PRO A 180 16.80 -8.78 -8.19
N SER A 181 16.31 -9.79 -7.47
CA SER A 181 16.47 -11.20 -7.81
C SER A 181 15.13 -11.88 -8.06
N LEU A 182 15.08 -12.80 -9.03
CA LEU A 182 13.90 -13.62 -9.26
C LEU A 182 13.78 -14.65 -8.13
N LEU A 183 12.65 -14.63 -7.41
CA LEU A 183 12.35 -15.61 -6.37
C LEU A 183 11.59 -16.80 -6.95
N LEU A 184 10.53 -16.54 -7.71
CA LEU A 184 9.67 -17.58 -8.25
C LEU A 184 9.10 -17.16 -9.62
N SER A 185 9.24 -18.02 -10.63
CA SER A 185 8.64 -17.80 -11.94
C SER A 185 7.22 -18.34 -12.01
N GLY A 186 6.32 -17.64 -12.71
CA GLY A 186 4.94 -18.11 -12.93
C GLY A 186 4.05 -18.06 -11.68
N ALA A 187 4.31 -17.14 -10.76
CA ALA A 187 3.56 -16.94 -9.53
C ALA A 187 3.10 -15.48 -9.38
N SER A 188 1.95 -15.28 -8.74
CA SER A 188 1.36 -13.96 -8.46
C SER A 188 1.12 -13.78 -6.95
N SER A 189 1.13 -12.52 -6.50
CA SER A 189 0.60 -12.08 -5.20
C SER A 189 1.17 -12.83 -3.97
N PRO A 190 2.44 -12.57 -3.59
CA PRO A 190 3.02 -13.16 -2.39
C PRO A 190 2.33 -12.58 -1.15
N SER A 191 1.91 -13.44 -0.22
CA SER A 191 1.42 -13.04 1.09
C SER A 191 2.15 -13.83 2.16
N MET A 192 2.56 -13.16 3.24
CA MET A 192 3.10 -13.84 4.40
C MET A 192 1.97 -14.35 5.28
N VAL A 193 2.07 -15.60 5.70
CA VAL A 193 1.25 -16.15 6.79
C VAL A 193 2.10 -16.07 8.05
N ALA A 194 1.66 -15.32 9.06
CA ALA A 194 2.30 -15.39 10.37
C ALA A 194 2.15 -16.83 10.91
N ALA A 195 3.26 -17.48 11.24
CA ALA A 195 3.20 -18.79 11.90
C ALA A 195 2.46 -18.63 13.23
N GLY A 196 1.33 -19.32 13.38
CA GLY A 196 0.64 -19.43 14.65
C GLY A 196 1.56 -20.09 15.67
N GLY A 197 1.70 -19.46 16.84
CA GLY A 197 2.41 -20.02 18.00
C GLY A 197 1.67 -21.19 18.63
#